data_AF-A0A6J4UPD8-F1
#
_entry.id   AF-A0A6J4UPD8-F1
#
_cell.length_a   1.000
_cell.length_b   1.000
_cell.length_c   1.000
_cell.angle_alpha   90.00
_cell.angle_beta   90.00
_cell.angle_gamma   90.00
#
_symmetry.space_group_name_H-M   'P 1'
#
loop_
_entity.id
_entity.type
_entity.pdbx_description
1 polymer ?
#
loop_
_entity_poly.entity_id
_entity_poly.type
_entity_poly.pdbx_seq_one_letter_code
_entity_poly.pdbx_strand_id
1 'polypeptide(L)'
;ELLVRENAFVCDALRLDGDQVSLKDITVPMLTVIAERDHIVPEPVARPLAGLVGSEESDELRLDAGHVGLVVGRTAAKVTIPRIIEFLKRRSEPATAEHAGSVA
;
A
#
# COMPACT_ATOMS: atom_id res chain seq x y z
N GLU A 1 -16.60 -5.36 -15.63
CA GLU A 1 -17.30 -6.39 -14.82
C GLU A 1 -16.34 -7.16 -13.90
N LEU A 2 -15.46 -8.02 -14.41
CA LEU A 2 -14.61 -8.93 -13.61
C LEU A 2 -13.92 -8.30 -12.37
N LEU A 3 -13.20 -7.18 -12.50
CA LEU A 3 -12.50 -6.57 -11.36
C LEU A 3 -13.44 -5.86 -10.37
N VAL A 4 -14.39 -5.07 -10.87
CA VAL A 4 -15.19 -4.12 -10.07
C VAL A 4 -16.51 -4.73 -9.57
N ARG A 5 -17.14 -5.59 -10.37
CA ARG A 5 -18.46 -6.18 -10.06
C ARG A 5 -18.35 -7.59 -9.51
N GLU A 6 -17.43 -8.38 -10.05
CA GLU A 6 -17.24 -9.78 -9.64
C GLU A 6 -16.16 -9.93 -8.55
N ASN A 7 -15.49 -8.83 -8.16
CA ASN A 7 -14.42 -8.81 -7.17
C ASN A 7 -13.37 -9.90 -7.42
N ALA A 8 -12.93 -10.07 -8.67
CA ALA A 8 -12.14 -11.22 -9.07
C ALA A 8 -10.79 -11.39 -8.33
N PHE A 9 -10.23 -10.32 -7.74
CA PHE A 9 -9.08 -10.42 -6.84
C PHE A 9 -9.41 -11.11 -5.50
N VAL A 10 -10.61 -10.87 -4.96
CA VAL A 10 -11.08 -11.49 -3.70
C VAL A 10 -11.55 -12.92 -3.95
N CYS A 11 -12.15 -13.16 -5.11
CA CYS A 11 -12.72 -14.45 -5.49
C CYS A 11 -11.69 -15.41 -6.15
N ASP A 12 -10.41 -15.04 -6.22
CA ASP A 12 -9.35 -15.79 -6.92
C ASP A 12 -9.72 -16.17 -8.38
N ALA A 13 -10.50 -15.32 -9.05
CA ALA A 13 -11.09 -15.58 -10.37
C ALA A 13 -10.37 -14.85 -11.52
N LEU A 14 -9.43 -13.96 -11.21
CA LEU A 14 -8.65 -13.25 -12.21
C LEU A 14 -7.58 -14.18 -12.80
N ARG A 15 -7.48 -14.20 -14.14
CA ARG A 15 -6.36 -14.81 -14.86
C ARG A 15 -5.66 -13.77 -15.73
N LEU A 16 -4.33 -13.77 -15.72
CA LEU A 16 -3.48 -12.93 -16.57
C LEU A 16 -2.48 -13.85 -17.29
N ASP A 17 -2.42 -13.75 -18.61
CA ASP A 17 -1.59 -14.61 -19.47
C ASP A 17 -1.75 -16.13 -19.24
N GLY A 18 -2.95 -16.55 -18.83
CA GLY A 18 -3.26 -17.95 -18.49
C GLY A 18 -2.97 -18.34 -17.04
N ASP A 19 -2.24 -17.53 -16.29
CA ASP A 19 -1.95 -17.78 -14.88
C ASP A 19 -3.05 -17.23 -13.98
N GLN A 20 -3.36 -17.94 -12.90
CA GLN A 20 -4.28 -17.47 -11.88
C GLN A 20 -3.59 -16.41 -11.03
N VAL A 21 -4.25 -15.27 -10.82
CA VAL A 21 -3.75 -14.21 -9.95
C VAL A 21 -4.35 -14.40 -8.57
N SER A 22 -3.51 -14.70 -7.59
CA SER A 22 -3.88 -14.81 -6.18
C SER A 22 -3.14 -13.73 -5.38
N LEU A 23 -3.88 -12.95 -4.58
CA LEU A 23 -3.25 -11.97 -3.69
C LEU A 23 -2.37 -12.63 -2.62
N LYS A 24 -2.61 -13.92 -2.32
CA LYS A 24 -1.79 -14.69 -1.38
C LYS A 24 -0.35 -14.88 -1.84
N ASP A 25 -0.08 -14.73 -3.14
CA ASP A 25 1.27 -14.83 -3.68
C ASP A 25 2.13 -13.61 -3.34
N ILE A 26 1.53 -12.54 -2.80
CA ILE A 26 2.23 -11.39 -2.26
C ILE A 26 2.70 -11.73 -0.83
N THR A 27 3.89 -12.31 -0.73
CA THR A 27 4.51 -12.74 0.55
C THR A 27 5.58 -11.79 1.07
N VAL A 28 5.76 -10.63 0.43
CA VAL A 28 6.74 -9.61 0.83
C VAL A 28 6.14 -8.66 1.86
N PRO A 29 6.95 -7.98 2.70
CA PRO A 29 6.43 -7.00 3.64
C PRO A 29 5.63 -5.89 2.96
N MET A 30 4.49 -5.54 3.53
CA MET A 30 3.56 -4.54 3.00
C MET A 30 3.24 -3.45 4.01
N LEU A 31 2.99 -2.25 3.49
CA LEU A 31 2.40 -1.13 4.23
C LEU A 31 1.18 -0.62 3.46
N THR A 32 0.00 -0.74 4.06
CA THR A 32 -1.24 -0.16 3.52
C THR A 32 -1.49 1.19 4.18
N VAL A 33 -1.58 2.26 3.39
CA VAL A 33 -1.84 3.61 3.89
C VAL A 33 -3.29 3.99 3.57
N ILE A 34 -4.10 4.25 4.59
CA ILE A 34 -5.55 4.45 4.49
C ILE A 34 -5.92 5.84 5.00
N ALA A 35 -6.70 6.59 4.21
CA ALA A 35 -7.32 7.85 4.63
C ALA A 35 -8.73 7.58 5.16
N GLU A 36 -9.02 7.98 6.39
CA GLU A 36 -10.30 7.69 7.04
C GLU A 36 -11.47 8.50 6.46
N ARG A 37 -11.19 9.64 5.80
CA ARG A 37 -12.18 10.47 5.11
C ARG A 37 -12.06 10.36 3.59
N ASP A 38 -11.51 9.27 3.07
CA ASP A 38 -11.45 9.01 1.64
C ASP A 38 -12.84 8.60 1.11
N HIS A 39 -13.35 9.37 0.16
CA HIS A 39 -14.63 9.09 -0.52
C HIS A 39 -14.45 8.37 -1.87
N ILE A 40 -13.22 8.27 -2.36
CA ILE A 40 -12.86 7.56 -3.60
C ILE A 40 -12.57 6.09 -3.27
N VAL A 41 -11.74 5.85 -2.25
CA VAL A 41 -11.44 4.50 -1.72
C VAL A 41 -11.74 4.48 -0.22
N PRO A 42 -13.00 4.25 0.19
CA PRO A 42 -13.37 4.23 1.59
C PRO A 42 -12.63 3.14 2.39
N GLU A 43 -12.43 3.38 3.69
CA GLU A 43 -11.74 2.44 4.58
C GLU A 43 -12.29 0.99 4.54
N PRO A 44 -13.62 0.75 4.49
CA PRO A 44 -14.14 -0.62 4.38
C PRO A 44 -13.74 -1.35 3.09
N VAL A 45 -13.35 -0.63 2.04
CA VAL A 45 -12.88 -1.18 0.76
C VAL A 45 -11.37 -1.44 0.81
N ALA A 46 -10.60 -0.56 1.46
CA ALA A 46 -9.14 -0.68 1.53
C ALA A 46 -8.68 -1.70 2.59
N ARG A 47 -9.32 -1.72 3.77
CA ARG A 47 -8.91 -2.53 4.94
C ARG A 47 -8.82 -4.04 4.67
N PRO A 48 -9.69 -4.69 3.87
CA PRO A 48 -9.60 -6.13 3.64
C PRO A 48 -8.28 -6.59 3.01
N LEU A 49 -7.56 -5.71 2.31
CA LEU A 49 -6.32 -6.06 1.60
C LEU A 49 -5.30 -6.77 2.49
N ALA A 50 -5.13 -6.32 3.74
CA ALA A 50 -4.15 -6.89 4.66
C ALA A 50 -4.41 -8.36 4.97
N GLY A 51 -5.67 -8.81 4.94
CA GLY A 51 -6.06 -10.21 5.16
C GLY A 51 -6.15 -11.06 3.89
N LEU A 52 -6.00 -10.45 2.71
CA LEU A 52 -6.03 -11.14 1.41
C LEU A 52 -4.64 -11.52 0.92
N VAL A 53 -3.61 -10.82 1.39
CA VAL A 53 -2.21 -11.09 1.03
C VAL A 53 -1.60 -12.20 1.88
N GLY A 54 -0.58 -12.87 1.35
CA GLY A 54 0.14 -13.95 2.05
C GLY A 54 1.31 -13.45 2.89
N SER A 55 1.47 -12.14 3.04
CA SER A 55 2.55 -11.52 3.79
C SER A 55 2.37 -11.73 5.29
N GLU A 56 3.42 -12.21 5.94
CA GLU A 56 3.48 -12.29 7.41
C GLU A 56 3.68 -10.91 8.05
N GLU A 57 4.11 -9.91 7.26
CA GLU A 57 4.37 -8.54 7.68
C GLU A 57 3.48 -7.57 6.88
N SER A 58 2.23 -7.40 7.32
CA SER A 58 1.26 -6.50 6.69
C SER A 58 0.88 -5.38 7.67
N ASP A 59 1.57 -4.25 7.56
CA ASP A 59 1.34 -3.06 8.40
C ASP A 59 0.22 -2.18 7.82
N GLU A 60 -0.56 -1.55 8.69
CA GLU A 60 -1.55 -0.53 8.30
C GLU A 60 -1.22 0.84 8.93
N LEU A 61 -1.28 1.90 8.13
CA LEU A 61 -1.20 3.29 8.56
C LEU A 61 -2.52 4.00 8.24
N ARG A 62 -3.32 4.27 9.27
CA ARG A 62 -4.58 5.00 9.15
C ARG A 62 -4.38 6.46 9.51
N LEU A 63 -4.94 7.35 8.69
CA LEU A 63 -4.76 8.80 8.83
C LEU A 63 -6.10 9.52 8.74
N ASP A 64 -6.31 10.47 9.66
CA ASP A 64 -7.44 11.40 9.63
C ASP A 64 -7.24 12.44 8.51
N ALA A 65 -7.37 11.97 7.27
CA ALA A 65 -7.14 12.69 6.03
C ALA A 65 -8.20 12.28 4.99
N GLY A 66 -8.39 13.11 3.97
CA GLY A 66 -9.07 12.70 2.74
C GLY A 66 -8.07 12.15 1.73
N HIS A 67 -8.55 11.63 0.59
CA HIS A 67 -7.75 10.98 -0.46
C HIS A 67 -6.43 11.72 -0.79
N VAL A 68 -6.56 12.98 -1.20
CA VAL A 68 -5.42 13.82 -1.60
C VAL A 68 -4.52 14.15 -0.40
N GLY A 69 -5.10 14.26 0.80
CA GLY A 69 -4.38 14.57 2.04
C GLY A 69 -3.40 13.48 2.50
N LEU A 70 -3.45 12.28 1.90
CA LEU A 70 -2.45 11.24 2.11
C LEU A 70 -1.07 11.67 1.58
N VAL A 71 -1.04 12.32 0.41
CA VAL A 71 0.20 12.61 -0.32
C VAL A 71 0.58 14.09 -0.35
N VAL A 72 -0.36 15.01 -0.09
CA VAL A 72 -0.06 16.44 -0.01
C VAL A 72 -0.55 17.09 1.29
N GLY A 73 0.08 18.21 1.65
CA GLY A 73 -0.26 19.01 2.81
C GLY A 73 0.44 18.57 4.11
N ARG A 74 -0.04 19.10 5.23
CA ARG A 74 0.63 18.98 6.53
C ARG A 74 0.69 17.53 7.03
N THR A 75 -0.41 16.78 6.91
CA THR A 75 -0.47 15.37 7.32
C THR A 75 0.50 14.52 6.51
N ALA A 76 0.53 14.72 5.18
CA ALA A 76 1.49 14.05 4.30
C ALA A 76 2.95 14.34 4.71
N ALA A 77 3.32 15.60 4.83
CA ALA A 77 4.69 16.01 5.12
C ALA A 77 5.17 15.59 6.52
N LYS A 78 4.28 15.61 7.53
CA LYS A 78 4.66 15.35 8.93
C LYS A 78 4.44 13.90 9.37
N VAL A 79 3.57 13.15 8.70
CA VAL A 79 3.15 11.81 9.14
C VAL A 79 3.29 10.80 8.02
N THR A 80 2.54 10.94 6.91
CA THR A 80 2.48 9.90 5.88
C THR A 80 3.86 9.60 5.27
N ILE A 81 4.53 10.63 4.75
CA ILE A 81 5.80 10.48 4.04
C ILE A 81 6.91 9.99 4.98
N PRO A 82 7.09 10.55 6.20
CA PRO A 82 8.05 9.99 7.16
C PRO A 82 7.81 8.52 7.50
N ARG A 83 6.55 8.07 7.66
CA ARG A 83 6.24 6.67 7.99
C ARG A 83 6.49 5.72 6.81
N ILE A 84 6.20 6.15 5.58
CA ILE A 84 6.58 5.40 4.37
C ILE A 84 8.11 5.27 4.28
N ILE A 85 8.84 6.38 4.48
CA ILE A 85 10.30 6.37 4.47
C ILE A 85 10.85 5.44 5.54
N GLU A 86 10.29 5.48 6.75
CA GLU A 86 10.72 4.59 7.84
C GLU A 86 10.48 3.11 7.51
N PHE A 87 9.31 2.78 6.98
CA PHE A 87 8.99 1.42 6.52
C PHE A 87 9.99 0.91 5.49
N LEU A 88 10.34 1.75 4.51
CA LEU A 88 11.31 1.42 3.47
C LEU A 88 12.73 1.29 4.04
N LYS A 89 13.16 2.25 4.88
CA LYS A 89 14.50 2.26 5.49
C LYS A 89 14.80 0.99 6.28
N ARG A 90 13.84 0.48 7.06
CA ARG A 90 14.01 -0.77 7.83
C ARG A 90 14.28 -1.99 6.94
N ARG A 91 13.94 -1.90 5.66
CA ARG A 91 13.99 -3.00 4.68
C ARG A 91 14.90 -2.67 3.49
N SER A 92 15.64 -1.58 3.57
CA SER A 92 16.59 -1.17 2.53
C SER A 92 18.01 -1.41 3.04
N GLU A 93 18.90 -1.77 2.12
CA GLU A 93 20.34 -1.76 2.40
C GLU A 93 20.81 -0.34 2.75
N PRO A 94 21.89 -0.19 3.53
CA PRO A 94 22.48 1.11 3.80
C PRO A 94 22.84 1.81 2.50
N ALA A 95 22.48 3.09 2.38
CA ALA A 95 22.88 3.88 1.23
C ALA A 95 24.40 3.90 1.11
N THR A 96 24.94 3.43 -0.01
CA THR A 96 26.35 3.56 -0.33
C THR A 96 26.66 4.98 -0.80
N ALA A 97 27.89 5.45 -0.57
CA ALA A 97 28.32 6.82 -0.85
C ALA A 97 28.14 7.24 -2.32
N GLU A 98 28.07 6.28 -3.25
CA GLU A 98 27.84 6.52 -4.68
C GLU A 98 26.41 6.98 -5.00
N HIS A 99 25.42 6.64 -4.18
CA HIS A 99 24.01 6.98 -4.38
C HIS A 99 23.57 8.26 -3.63
N ALA A 100 24.48 8.87 -2.86
CA ALA A 100 24.18 10.04 -2.02
C ALA A 100 24.22 11.39 -2.77
N GLY A 101 24.66 11.39 -4.03
CA GLY A 101 24.83 12.60 -4.84
C GLY A 101 23.75 12.78 -5.89
N SER A 102 22.59 13.34 -5.53
CA SER A 102 21.73 14.16 -6.43
C SER A 102 20.44 14.56 -5.72
N VAL A 103 20.54 15.35 -4.65
CA VAL A 103 19.40 16.17 -4.24
C VAL A 103 19.96 17.52 -3.80
N ALA A 104 20.05 18.44 -4.76
CA ALA A 104 20.25 19.87 -4.53
C ALA A 104 18.91 20.57 -4.68
#